data_AF-A0AAV0DLG4-F1
#
_entry.id   AF-A0AAV0DLG4-F1
#
_cell.length_a   1.000
_cell.length_b   1.000
_cell.length_c   1.000
_cell.angle_alpha   90.00
_cell.angle_beta   90.00
_cell.angle_gamma   90.00
#
_symmetry.space_group_name_H-M   'P 1'
#
loop_
_entity.id
_entity.type
_entity.pdbx_description
1 polymer ?
#
loop_
_entity_poly.entity_id
_entity_poly.type
_entity_poly.pdbx_seq_one_letter_code
_entity_poly.pdbx_strand_id
1 'polypeptide(L)'
;MFLLPFRLQSLKAHLLEHFDRYNYTKHATCYEDILHKDPTCDYSLGKLISLHQRGDYCTEKLAEIIASNLDATYAKCNTWREFACLLMKLSQAEGDTMSVCADGGDGQKQKSSGYLCICVPRIFLAPESQKSWMLRCKWWLTRHFRKSTLVSDISSGDTELLTYKAAAACHLYGRDFGYVVQAKEFLEKENNMDMLLTLNRHVHNSAGFYLKNV
;
A
#
# COMPACT_ATOMS: atom_id res chain seq x y z
N MET A 1 -0.82 -32.52 -1.28
CA MET A 1 0.60 -32.93 -1.09
C MET A 1 1.53 -31.75 -1.41
N PHE A 2 1.47 -30.65 -0.64
CA PHE A 2 2.29 -29.43 -0.85
C PHE A 2 2.97 -28.92 0.45
N LEU A 3 2.84 -29.65 1.55
CA LEU A 3 3.30 -29.19 2.88
C LEU A 3 4.81 -29.38 3.10
N LEU A 4 5.43 -30.36 2.44
CA LEU A 4 6.86 -30.67 2.59
C LEU A 4 7.79 -29.55 2.05
N PRO A 5 7.57 -29.00 0.83
CA PRO A 5 8.40 -27.92 0.31
C PRO A 5 8.31 -26.62 1.13
N PHE A 6 7.11 -26.29 1.64
CA PHE A 6 6.87 -25.08 2.41
C PHE A 6 7.56 -25.12 3.77
N ARG A 7 7.47 -26.26 4.48
CA ARG A 7 8.18 -26.49 5.75
C ARG A 7 9.69 -26.35 5.58
N LEU A 8 10.24 -26.87 4.48
CA LEU A 8 11.67 -26.79 4.17
C LEU A 8 12.12 -25.34 3.88
N GLN A 9 11.33 -24.57 3.15
CA GLN A 9 11.65 -23.15 2.88
C GLN A 9 11.54 -22.29 4.15
N SER A 10 10.52 -22.50 4.97
CA SER A 10 10.39 -21.82 6.26
C SER A 10 11.57 -22.14 7.19
N LEU A 11 12.00 -23.42 7.24
CA LEU A 11 13.18 -23.81 8.00
C LEU A 11 14.46 -23.16 7.46
N LYS A 12 14.63 -23.11 6.13
CA LYS A 12 15.75 -22.42 5.50
C LYS A 12 15.79 -20.93 5.87
N ALA A 13 14.64 -20.25 5.87
CA ALA A 13 14.54 -18.85 6.28
C ALA A 13 15.00 -18.67 7.74
N HIS A 14 14.50 -19.50 8.66
CA HIS A 14 14.89 -19.44 10.08
C HIS A 14 16.38 -19.73 10.30
N LEU A 15 16.95 -20.71 9.58
CA LEU A 15 18.37 -21.01 9.66
C LEU A 15 19.22 -19.86 9.10
N LEU A 16 18.80 -19.26 7.97
CA LEU A 16 19.49 -18.09 7.42
C LEU A 16 19.44 -16.88 8.35
N GLU A 17 18.31 -16.65 9.03
CA GLU A 17 18.24 -15.62 10.06
C GLU A 17 19.21 -15.90 11.21
N HIS A 18 19.40 -17.17 11.58
CA HIS A 18 20.28 -17.50 12.69
C HIS A 18 21.77 -17.37 12.32
N PHE A 19 22.16 -17.86 11.14
CA PHE A 19 23.55 -18.02 10.72
C PHE A 19 24.10 -16.91 9.81
N ASP A 20 23.22 -16.15 9.12
CA ASP A 20 23.62 -15.10 8.16
C ASP A 20 22.82 -13.81 8.44
N ARG A 21 22.83 -13.36 9.72
CA ARG A 21 21.98 -12.28 10.26
C ARG A 21 22.00 -10.95 9.51
N TYR A 22 23.09 -10.66 8.82
CA TYR A 22 23.30 -9.39 8.13
C TYR A 22 23.03 -9.47 6.62
N ASN A 23 22.63 -10.63 6.11
CA ASN A 23 22.37 -10.82 4.69
C ASN A 23 20.90 -10.61 4.34
N TYR A 24 20.45 -9.37 4.53
CA TYR A 24 19.06 -8.97 4.37
C TYR A 24 18.51 -9.26 2.97
N THR A 25 19.34 -9.16 1.93
CA THR A 25 18.95 -9.53 0.56
C THR A 25 18.57 -11.01 0.46
N LYS A 26 19.38 -11.93 1.02
CA LYS A 26 19.05 -13.36 1.01
C LYS A 26 17.82 -13.68 1.85
N HIS A 27 17.66 -13.01 2.98
CA HIS A 27 16.47 -13.17 3.83
C HIS A 27 15.22 -12.74 3.08
N ALA A 28 15.26 -11.55 2.46
CA ALA A 28 14.17 -11.01 1.67
C ALA A 28 13.77 -11.97 0.54
N THR A 29 14.73 -12.45 -0.27
CA THR A 29 14.43 -13.43 -1.34
C THR A 29 13.79 -14.70 -0.80
N CYS A 30 14.22 -15.19 0.37
CA CYS A 30 13.62 -16.37 0.96
C CYS A 30 12.15 -16.14 1.37
N TYR A 31 11.82 -14.96 1.90
CA TYR A 31 10.44 -14.60 2.23
C TYR A 31 9.59 -14.32 1.00
N GLU A 32 10.16 -13.68 -0.03
CA GLU A 32 9.55 -13.49 -1.35
C GLU A 32 9.16 -14.85 -1.96
N ASP A 33 10.08 -15.82 -1.98
CA ASP A 33 9.83 -17.17 -2.51
C ASP A 33 8.69 -17.89 -1.78
N ILE A 34 8.57 -17.69 -0.46
CA ILE A 34 7.50 -18.26 0.34
C ILE A 34 6.17 -17.59 -0.03
N LEU A 35 6.14 -16.26 -0.07
CA LEU A 35 4.93 -15.49 -0.36
C LEU A 35 4.46 -15.62 -1.82
N HIS A 36 5.37 -15.86 -2.75
CA HIS A 36 5.04 -16.17 -4.13
C HIS A 36 4.26 -17.50 -4.23
N LYS A 37 4.57 -18.47 -3.37
CA LYS A 37 3.86 -19.76 -3.32
C LYS A 37 2.61 -19.72 -2.44
N ASP A 38 2.67 -18.98 -1.34
CA ASP A 38 1.59 -18.81 -0.38
C ASP A 38 1.50 -17.34 0.06
N PRO A 39 0.69 -16.54 -0.65
CA PRO A 39 0.48 -15.13 -0.30
C PRO A 39 -0.16 -14.93 1.07
N THR A 40 -0.71 -15.97 1.70
CA THR A 40 -1.39 -15.90 3.01
C THR A 40 -0.43 -16.04 4.19
N CYS A 41 0.88 -16.22 3.95
CA CYS A 41 1.87 -16.42 4.99
C CYS A 41 2.18 -15.13 5.78
N ASP A 42 1.38 -14.86 6.82
CA ASP A 42 1.53 -13.70 7.73
C ASP A 42 2.95 -13.55 8.30
N TYR A 43 3.63 -14.67 8.62
CA TYR A 43 4.98 -14.64 9.16
C TYR A 43 5.99 -14.03 8.19
N SER A 44 6.03 -14.54 6.95
CA SER A 44 6.95 -14.06 5.92
C SER A 44 6.62 -12.62 5.55
N LEU A 45 5.34 -12.27 5.50
CA LEU A 45 4.91 -10.89 5.25
C LEU A 45 5.41 -9.95 6.35
N GLY A 46 5.21 -10.32 7.63
CA GLY A 46 5.67 -9.55 8.77
C GLY A 46 7.20 -9.34 8.77
N LYS A 47 7.97 -10.33 8.28
CA LYS A 47 9.43 -10.20 8.14
C LYS A 47 9.83 -9.21 7.05
N LEU A 48 9.16 -9.22 5.90
CA LEU A 48 9.42 -8.23 4.85
C LEU A 48 9.02 -6.81 5.26
N ILE A 49 7.89 -6.65 5.98
CA ILE A 49 7.50 -5.37 6.57
C ILE A 49 8.60 -4.89 7.55
N SER A 50 9.10 -5.78 8.40
CA SER A 50 10.17 -5.44 9.35
C SER A 50 11.48 -5.03 8.65
N LEU A 51 11.83 -5.67 7.54
CA LEU A 51 13.00 -5.29 6.72
C LEU A 51 12.79 -3.90 6.09
N HIS A 52 11.60 -3.63 5.55
CA HIS A 52 11.27 -2.32 4.97
C HIS A 52 11.32 -1.20 6.00
N GLN A 53 10.79 -1.42 7.20
CA GLN A 53 10.81 -0.43 8.29
C GLN A 53 12.23 -0.07 8.73
N ARG A 54 13.21 -0.96 8.54
CA ARG A 54 14.64 -0.70 8.76
C ARG A 54 15.36 -0.05 7.58
N GLY A 55 14.71 0.05 6.43
CA GLY A 55 15.31 0.55 5.18
C GLY A 55 16.01 -0.53 4.35
N ASP A 56 15.90 -1.81 4.74
CA ASP A 56 16.60 -2.93 4.09
C ASP A 56 15.76 -3.61 2.99
N TYR A 57 14.60 -3.04 2.65
CA TYR A 57 13.70 -3.62 1.64
C TYR A 57 12.97 -2.55 0.82
N CYS A 58 12.73 -2.84 -0.46
CA CYS A 58 12.19 -1.90 -1.43
C CYS A 58 10.68 -1.66 -1.22
N THR A 59 10.27 -0.38 -1.21
CA THR A 59 8.87 0.06 -1.09
C THR A 59 7.97 -0.53 -2.18
N GLU A 60 8.39 -0.49 -3.44
CA GLU A 60 7.60 -0.99 -4.58
C GLU A 60 7.35 -2.50 -4.47
N LYS A 61 8.42 -3.27 -4.19
CA LYS A 61 8.32 -4.71 -3.99
C LYS A 61 7.39 -5.07 -2.83
N LEU A 62 7.49 -4.35 -1.71
CA LEU A 62 6.60 -4.59 -0.58
C LEU A 62 5.14 -4.27 -0.92
N ALA A 63 4.88 -3.20 -1.69
CA ALA A 63 3.53 -2.86 -2.13
C ALA A 63 2.91 -3.97 -2.99
N GLU A 64 3.67 -4.56 -3.91
CA GLU A 64 3.23 -5.72 -4.72
C GLU A 64 2.93 -6.97 -3.88
N ILE A 65 3.78 -7.24 -2.89
CA ILE A 65 3.63 -8.40 -2.00
C ILE A 65 2.40 -8.23 -1.11
N ILE A 66 2.20 -7.04 -0.54
CA ILE A 66 0.99 -6.76 0.25
C ILE A 66 -0.24 -6.81 -0.64
N ALA A 67 -0.20 -6.25 -1.87
CA ALA A 67 -1.31 -6.36 -2.81
C ALA A 67 -1.66 -7.83 -3.10
N SER A 68 -0.67 -8.68 -3.31
CA SER A 68 -0.87 -10.12 -3.52
C SER A 68 -1.44 -10.83 -2.28
N ASN A 69 -1.06 -10.41 -1.07
CA ASN A 69 -1.69 -10.89 0.17
C ASN A 69 -3.16 -10.43 0.30
N LEU A 70 -3.46 -9.19 -0.09
CA LEU A 70 -4.83 -8.66 -0.15
C LEU A 70 -5.67 -9.34 -1.24
N ASP A 71 -5.02 -9.87 -2.28
CA ASP A 71 -5.64 -10.74 -3.27
C ASP A 71 -6.09 -12.09 -2.69
N ALA A 72 -5.38 -12.60 -1.69
CA ALA A 72 -5.69 -13.89 -1.11
C ALA A 72 -6.56 -13.82 0.16
N THR A 73 -6.60 -12.68 0.86
CA THR A 73 -7.12 -12.61 2.24
C THR A 73 -8.14 -11.51 2.48
N TYR A 74 -8.77 -11.50 3.65
CA TYR A 74 -9.38 -10.32 4.27
C TYR A 74 -8.40 -9.85 5.36
N ALA A 75 -7.34 -9.16 4.93
CA ALA A 75 -6.20 -8.89 5.80
C ALA A 75 -6.55 -8.04 7.04
N LYS A 76 -5.73 -8.18 8.08
CA LYS A 76 -5.83 -7.44 9.33
C LYS A 76 -5.53 -5.95 9.13
N CYS A 77 -5.97 -5.12 10.08
CA CYS A 77 -5.74 -3.67 10.10
C CYS A 77 -4.27 -3.29 9.81
N ASN A 78 -3.29 -3.96 10.44
CA ASN A 78 -1.88 -3.65 10.26
C ASN A 78 -1.39 -3.80 8.81
N THR A 79 -1.92 -4.78 8.06
CA THR A 79 -1.59 -4.97 6.64
C THR A 79 -2.13 -3.83 5.81
N TRP A 80 -3.39 -3.43 6.03
CA TRP A 80 -4.00 -2.29 5.35
C TRP A 80 -3.30 -0.97 5.70
N ARG A 81 -2.89 -0.79 6.96
CA ARG A 81 -2.11 0.36 7.42
C ARG A 81 -0.79 0.47 6.66
N GLU A 82 -0.01 -0.61 6.63
CA GLU A 82 1.27 -0.60 5.92
C GLU A 82 1.05 -0.35 4.42
N PHE A 83 0.04 -0.99 3.82
CA PHE A 83 -0.30 -0.75 2.42
C PHE A 83 -0.62 0.73 2.12
N ALA A 84 -1.50 1.35 2.89
CA ALA A 84 -1.86 2.76 2.72
C ALA A 84 -0.65 3.69 2.88
N CYS A 85 0.26 3.37 3.81
CA CYS A 85 1.51 4.11 4.01
C CYS A 85 2.47 3.97 2.82
N LEU A 86 2.62 2.76 2.27
CA LEU A 86 3.44 2.53 1.06
C LEU A 86 2.89 3.31 -0.13
N LEU A 87 1.58 3.27 -0.35
CA LEU A 87 0.93 4.03 -1.42
C LEU A 87 1.22 5.53 -1.30
N MET A 88 1.11 6.09 -0.09
CA MET A 88 1.43 7.49 0.15
C MET A 88 2.92 7.81 -0.10
N LYS A 89 3.84 6.96 0.38
CA LYS A 89 5.29 7.12 0.16
C LYS A 89 5.65 7.11 -1.32
N LEU A 90 5.04 6.20 -2.10
CA LEU A 90 5.26 6.11 -3.54
C LEU A 90 4.78 7.36 -4.28
N SER A 91 3.65 7.93 -3.87
CA SER A 91 3.10 9.16 -4.48
C SER A 91 4.00 10.38 -4.21
N GLN A 92 4.63 10.43 -3.03
CA GLN A 92 5.52 11.52 -2.63
C GLN A 92 6.89 11.43 -3.30
N ALA A 93 7.49 10.24 -3.36
CA ALA A 93 8.80 10.03 -3.96
C ALA A 93 8.85 10.46 -5.44
N GLU A 94 7.77 10.23 -6.19
CA GLU A 94 7.68 10.65 -7.60
C GLU A 94 7.42 12.15 -7.75
N GLY A 95 6.81 12.78 -6.74
CA GLY A 95 6.60 14.22 -6.74
C GLY A 95 7.90 15.02 -6.58
N ASP A 96 8.80 14.50 -5.74
CA ASP A 96 10.09 15.12 -5.45
C ASP A 96 11.07 15.01 -6.63
N THR A 97 11.00 13.92 -7.42
CA THR A 97 11.85 13.74 -8.62
C THR A 97 11.45 14.63 -9.79
N MET A 98 10.15 14.93 -9.95
CA MET A 98 9.62 15.76 -11.04
C MET A 98 9.83 17.27 -10.82
N SER A 99 10.22 17.69 -9.62
CA SER A 99 10.51 19.09 -9.25
C SER A 99 11.90 19.59 -9.71
N VAL A 100 12.78 18.70 -10.19
CA VAL A 100 14.22 18.98 -10.36
C VAL A 100 14.60 19.51 -11.76
N CYS A 101 13.65 19.82 -12.65
CA CYS A 101 13.97 20.31 -14.00
C CYS A 101 13.25 21.61 -14.39
N ALA A 102 13.88 22.75 -14.09
CA ALA A 102 13.81 23.97 -14.90
C ALA A 102 14.98 24.89 -14.51
N ASP A 103 16.20 24.61 -14.97
CA ASP A 103 17.21 25.66 -15.09
C ASP A 103 17.77 25.67 -16.50
N GLY A 104 17.43 26.73 -17.21
CA GLY A 104 17.61 26.88 -18.63
C GLY A 104 16.98 28.18 -19.12
N GLY A 105 17.48 29.31 -18.61
CA GLY A 105 17.28 30.61 -19.25
C GLY A 105 16.52 31.64 -18.42
N ASP A 106 17.31 32.55 -17.85
CA ASP A 106 17.01 33.95 -17.60
C ASP A 106 15.97 34.33 -16.51
N GLY A 107 16.51 34.93 -15.44
CA GLY A 107 16.02 36.24 -15.04
C GLY A 107 14.64 36.36 -14.37
N GLN A 108 14.16 35.38 -13.61
CA GLN A 108 13.16 35.67 -12.57
C GLN A 108 13.24 34.64 -11.44
N LYS A 109 13.52 35.11 -10.21
CA LYS A 109 13.42 34.31 -8.99
C LYS A 109 11.97 33.87 -8.79
N GLN A 110 11.58 32.80 -9.48
CA GLN A 110 10.34 32.11 -9.23
C GLN A 110 10.52 31.42 -7.89
N LYS A 111 9.89 31.97 -6.84
CA LYS A 111 9.80 31.33 -5.53
C LYS A 111 9.29 29.92 -5.79
N SER A 112 10.15 28.92 -5.60
CA SER A 112 9.77 27.51 -5.63
C SER A 112 8.74 27.31 -4.52
N SER A 113 7.47 27.47 -4.87
CA SER A 113 6.39 27.15 -3.97
C SER A 113 6.44 25.64 -3.81
N GLY A 114 6.79 25.17 -2.61
CA GLY A 114 6.92 23.76 -2.23
C GLY A 114 5.58 23.03 -2.26
N TYR A 115 4.93 23.03 -3.41
CA TYR A 115 3.78 22.18 -3.67
C TYR A 115 4.31 20.77 -3.93
N LEU A 116 4.03 19.88 -2.98
CA LEU A 116 4.12 18.43 -3.18
C LEU A 116 3.43 18.10 -4.51
N CYS A 117 4.20 17.68 -5.52
CA CYS A 117 3.63 17.23 -6.78
C CYS A 117 3.02 15.84 -6.52
N ILE A 118 1.71 15.77 -6.32
CA ILE A 118 1.02 14.51 -6.07
C ILE A 118 0.93 13.76 -7.40
N CYS A 119 1.86 12.83 -7.63
CA CYS A 119 1.94 12.03 -8.84
C CYS A 119 1.33 10.63 -8.62
N VAL A 120 0.79 10.06 -9.69
CA VAL A 120 0.43 8.63 -9.71
C VAL A 120 1.75 7.84 -9.73
N PRO A 121 2.00 6.94 -8.75
CA PRO A 121 3.22 6.14 -8.72
C PRO A 121 3.51 5.36 -10.00
N ARG A 122 4.78 5.29 -10.40
CA ARG A 122 5.24 4.57 -11.60
C ARG A 122 4.85 3.09 -11.60
N ILE A 123 4.80 2.46 -10.42
CA ILE A 123 4.34 1.07 -10.29
C ILE A 123 2.94 0.81 -10.85
N PHE A 124 2.08 1.84 -10.96
CA PHE A 124 0.76 1.73 -11.60
C PHE A 124 0.77 2.02 -13.09
N LEU A 125 1.79 2.71 -13.58
CA LEU A 125 1.88 3.18 -14.96
C LEU A 125 2.83 2.34 -15.82
N ALA A 126 3.76 1.63 -15.18
CA ALA A 126 4.74 0.82 -15.88
C ALA A 126 4.05 -0.31 -16.67
N PRO A 127 4.36 -0.50 -17.97
CA PRO A 127 3.64 -1.44 -18.83
C PRO A 127 3.57 -2.88 -18.29
N GLU A 128 4.62 -3.30 -17.57
CA GLU A 128 4.75 -4.62 -16.98
C GLU A 128 3.77 -4.88 -15.82
N SER A 129 3.40 -3.85 -15.06
CA SER A 129 2.59 -3.96 -13.84
C SER A 129 1.20 -3.34 -13.99
N GLN A 130 1.02 -2.37 -14.91
CA GLN A 130 -0.22 -1.62 -15.10
C GLN A 130 -1.44 -2.54 -15.27
N LYS A 131 -1.35 -3.55 -16.14
CA LYS A 131 -2.46 -4.48 -16.38
C LYS A 131 -2.84 -5.26 -15.11
N SER A 132 -1.84 -5.69 -14.33
CA SER A 132 -2.07 -6.40 -13.07
C SER A 132 -2.80 -5.50 -12.07
N TRP A 133 -2.33 -4.27 -11.90
CA TRP A 133 -2.96 -3.30 -11.00
C TRP A 133 -4.38 -2.91 -11.42
N MET A 134 -4.64 -2.74 -12.72
CA MET A 134 -5.99 -2.50 -13.21
C MET A 134 -6.94 -3.67 -12.89
N LEU A 135 -6.48 -4.91 -13.08
CA LEU A 135 -7.25 -6.10 -12.73
C LEU A 135 -7.50 -6.20 -11.22
N ARG A 136 -6.48 -5.95 -10.39
CA ARG A 136 -6.62 -5.91 -8.93
C ARG A 136 -7.63 -4.86 -8.50
N CYS A 137 -7.51 -3.63 -8.98
CA CYS A 137 -8.46 -2.56 -8.66
C CYS A 137 -9.88 -2.92 -9.07
N LYS A 138 -10.09 -3.43 -10.29
CA LYS A 138 -11.41 -3.89 -10.73
C LYS A 138 -11.99 -4.96 -9.81
N TRP A 139 -11.19 -5.93 -9.40
CA TRP A 139 -11.63 -7.03 -8.55
C TRP A 139 -11.85 -6.58 -7.09
N TRP A 140 -10.99 -5.72 -6.55
CA TRP A 140 -11.12 -5.15 -5.20
C TRP A 140 -12.36 -4.28 -5.02
N LEU A 141 -12.88 -3.64 -6.08
CA LEU A 141 -14.18 -2.95 -6.04
C LEU A 141 -15.30 -3.88 -5.56
N THR A 142 -15.27 -5.15 -5.94
CA THR A 142 -16.30 -6.13 -5.58
C THR A 142 -16.01 -6.87 -4.27
N ARG A 143 -14.72 -7.07 -3.95
CA ARG A 143 -14.29 -7.82 -2.77
C ARG A 143 -14.18 -6.95 -1.52
N HIS A 144 -13.40 -5.87 -1.62
CA HIS A 144 -12.98 -5.07 -0.46
C HIS A 144 -13.78 -3.77 -0.34
N PHE A 145 -14.24 -3.21 -1.46
CA PHE A 145 -14.83 -1.87 -1.51
C PHE A 145 -16.29 -1.85 -1.98
N ARG A 146 -16.99 -2.98 -1.92
CA ARG A 146 -18.41 -3.05 -2.23
C ARG A 146 -19.21 -2.29 -1.16
N LYS A 147 -20.33 -1.67 -1.54
CA LYS A 147 -21.23 -0.98 -0.61
C LYS A 147 -21.64 -1.84 0.60
N SER A 148 -21.92 -3.14 0.38
CA SER A 148 -22.23 -4.07 1.48
C SER A 148 -21.04 -4.31 2.40
N THR A 149 -19.82 -4.35 1.86
CA THR A 149 -18.59 -4.50 2.65
C THR A 149 -18.38 -3.26 3.53
N LEU A 150 -18.60 -2.05 3.00
CA LEU A 150 -18.55 -0.82 3.80
C LEU A 150 -19.53 -0.85 4.97
N VAL A 151 -20.79 -1.25 4.73
CA VAL A 151 -21.80 -1.37 5.79
C VAL A 151 -21.33 -2.34 6.88
N SER A 152 -20.73 -3.47 6.48
CA SER A 152 -20.16 -4.45 7.41
C SER A 152 -18.95 -3.89 8.17
N ASP A 153 -18.05 -3.18 7.49
CA ASP A 153 -16.87 -2.57 8.10
C ASP A 153 -17.28 -1.52 9.13
N ILE A 154 -18.26 -0.66 8.83
CA ILE A 154 -18.85 0.30 9.79
C ILE A 154 -19.49 -0.43 10.97
N SER A 155 -20.30 -1.45 10.70
CA SER A 155 -21.04 -2.19 11.74
C SER A 155 -20.12 -3.01 12.66
N SER A 156 -18.91 -3.33 12.22
CA SER A 156 -17.90 -4.04 13.01
C SER A 156 -17.34 -3.21 14.16
N GLY A 157 -17.40 -1.88 14.07
CA GLY A 157 -16.78 -0.96 15.03
C GLY A 157 -15.24 -0.87 14.93
N ASP A 158 -14.59 -1.61 14.04
CA ASP A 158 -13.13 -1.50 13.81
C ASP A 158 -12.82 -0.25 12.98
N THR A 159 -12.80 0.89 13.68
CA THR A 159 -12.56 2.21 13.07
C THR A 159 -11.17 2.32 12.45
N GLU A 160 -10.16 1.63 12.97
CA GLU A 160 -8.82 1.64 12.37
C GLU A 160 -8.82 0.91 11.03
N LEU A 161 -9.39 -0.29 10.95
CA LEU A 161 -9.47 -1.05 9.71
C LEU A 161 -10.25 -0.28 8.64
N LEU A 162 -11.40 0.29 9.01
CA LEU A 162 -12.20 1.16 8.13
C LEU A 162 -11.37 2.32 7.60
N THR A 163 -10.62 2.99 8.48
CA THR A 163 -9.77 4.14 8.17
C THR A 163 -8.67 3.75 7.17
N TYR A 164 -7.95 2.66 7.41
CA TYR A 164 -6.83 2.28 6.54
C TYR A 164 -7.30 1.66 5.22
N LYS A 165 -8.45 0.99 5.18
CA LYS A 165 -9.12 0.63 3.92
C LYS A 165 -9.50 1.87 3.12
N ALA A 166 -10.11 2.88 3.74
CA ALA A 166 -10.46 4.13 3.09
C ALA A 166 -9.21 4.91 2.62
N ALA A 167 -8.14 4.92 3.42
CA ALA A 167 -6.86 5.52 3.07
C ALA A 167 -6.20 4.83 1.87
N ALA A 168 -6.23 3.49 1.79
CA ALA A 168 -5.77 2.80 0.59
C ALA A 168 -6.68 3.11 -0.62
N ALA A 169 -8.00 3.10 -0.41
CA ALA A 169 -8.97 3.37 -1.47
C ALA A 169 -8.83 4.77 -2.07
N CYS A 170 -8.49 5.81 -1.30
CA CYS A 170 -8.30 7.14 -1.86
C CYS A 170 -7.09 7.22 -2.80
N HIS A 171 -6.00 6.50 -2.50
CA HIS A 171 -4.84 6.40 -3.38
C HIS A 171 -5.14 5.62 -4.67
N LEU A 172 -5.96 4.57 -4.59
CA LEU A 172 -6.30 3.73 -5.74
C LEU A 172 -7.38 4.35 -6.62
N TYR A 173 -8.49 4.78 -6.03
CA TYR A 173 -9.71 5.21 -6.74
C TYR A 173 -9.96 6.71 -6.69
N GLY A 174 -9.25 7.45 -5.83
CA GLY A 174 -9.41 8.89 -5.66
C GLY A 174 -10.22 9.24 -4.40
N ARG A 175 -10.05 10.48 -3.95
CA ARG A 175 -10.66 11.03 -2.73
C ARG A 175 -12.20 11.05 -2.74
N ASP A 176 -12.80 11.18 -3.92
CA ASP A 176 -14.26 11.27 -4.09
C ASP A 176 -14.91 9.89 -4.24
N PHE A 177 -14.14 8.81 -4.11
CA PHE A 177 -14.66 7.46 -4.17
C PHE A 177 -15.63 7.21 -3.00
N GLY A 178 -16.81 6.65 -3.31
CA GLY A 178 -17.92 6.56 -2.35
C GLY A 178 -17.59 5.83 -1.04
N TYR A 179 -16.65 4.87 -1.04
CA TYR A 179 -16.18 4.23 0.19
C TYR A 179 -15.42 5.21 1.09
N VAL A 180 -14.58 6.07 0.51
CA VAL A 180 -13.77 7.07 1.22
C VAL A 180 -14.67 8.14 1.85
N VAL A 181 -15.60 8.68 1.07
CA VAL A 181 -16.53 9.73 1.51
C VAL A 181 -17.37 9.24 2.69
N GLN A 182 -18.00 8.08 2.57
CA GLN A 182 -18.85 7.53 3.63
C GLN A 182 -18.05 7.12 4.87
N ALA A 183 -16.82 6.59 4.72
CA ALA A 183 -15.96 6.30 5.86
C ALA A 183 -15.60 7.59 6.62
N LYS A 184 -15.30 8.66 5.90
CA LYS A 184 -15.02 9.97 6.49
C LYS A 184 -16.24 10.53 7.24
N GLU A 185 -17.41 10.53 6.62
CA GLU A 185 -18.68 10.98 7.24
C GLU A 185 -18.98 10.19 8.52
N PHE A 186 -18.72 8.88 8.52
CA PHE A 186 -18.89 8.04 9.71
C PHE A 186 -17.92 8.44 10.83
N LEU A 187 -16.63 8.64 10.53
CA LEU A 187 -15.64 9.06 11.53
C LEU A 187 -15.95 10.44 12.12
N GLU A 188 -16.47 11.37 11.30
CA GLU A 188 -16.95 12.68 11.74
C GLU A 188 -18.13 12.55 12.70
N LYS A 189 -19.11 11.69 12.36
CA LYS A 189 -20.29 11.43 13.20
C LYS A 189 -19.93 10.78 14.54
N GLU A 190 -18.98 9.86 14.55
CA GLU A 190 -18.48 9.21 15.77
C GLU A 190 -17.51 10.09 16.57
N ASN A 191 -17.21 11.31 16.10
CA ASN A 191 -16.24 12.23 16.70
C ASN A 191 -14.85 11.58 16.93
N ASN A 192 -14.45 10.65 16.05
CA ASN A 192 -13.16 9.97 16.13
C ASN A 192 -12.08 10.78 15.40
N MET A 193 -11.63 11.84 16.07
CA MET A 193 -10.74 12.85 15.49
C MET A 193 -9.38 12.28 15.05
N ASP A 194 -8.83 11.29 15.77
CA ASP A 194 -7.52 10.71 15.44
C ASP A 194 -7.56 9.95 14.10
N MET A 195 -8.59 9.13 13.92
CA MET A 195 -8.80 8.39 12.67
C MET A 195 -9.18 9.34 11.53
N LEU A 196 -9.99 10.37 11.80
CA LEU A 196 -10.34 11.38 10.82
C LEU A 196 -9.11 12.16 10.32
N LEU A 197 -8.22 12.60 11.23
CA LEU A 197 -6.96 13.26 10.88
C LEU A 197 -6.07 12.33 10.06
N THR A 198 -6.00 11.05 10.45
CA THR A 198 -5.25 10.03 9.71
C THR A 198 -5.79 9.90 8.28
N LEU A 199 -7.10 9.69 8.10
CA LEU A 199 -7.70 9.58 6.77
C LEU A 199 -7.50 10.85 5.93
N ASN A 200 -7.72 12.02 6.52
CA ASN A 200 -7.53 13.30 5.84
C ASN A 200 -6.09 13.46 5.33
N ARG A 201 -5.08 13.03 6.09
CA ARG A 201 -3.69 13.05 5.61
C ARG A 201 -3.51 12.24 4.32
N HIS A 202 -4.08 11.04 4.23
CA HIS A 202 -4.00 10.23 3.01
C HIS A 202 -4.79 10.87 1.86
N VAL A 203 -6.00 11.37 2.12
CA VAL A 203 -6.85 12.04 1.14
C VAL A 203 -6.13 13.24 0.50
N HIS A 204 -5.47 14.08 1.30
CA HIS A 204 -4.71 15.24 0.81
C HIS A 204 -3.50 14.84 -0.04
N ASN A 205 -2.93 13.66 0.17
CA ASN A 205 -1.76 13.15 -0.57
C ASN A 205 -2.15 12.15 -1.67
N SER A 206 -3.44 12.04 -2.02
CA SER A 206 -3.92 11.04 -2.97
C SER A 206 -4.21 11.65 -4.33
N ALA A 207 -3.64 11.04 -5.38
CA ALA A 207 -3.98 11.37 -6.76
C ALA A 207 -5.22 10.62 -7.23
N GLY A 208 -5.41 9.38 -6.79
CA GLY A 208 -6.28 8.39 -7.43
C GLY A 208 -5.73 7.98 -8.80
N PHE A 209 -5.45 6.70 -9.02
CA PHE A 209 -4.91 6.23 -10.31
C PHE A 209 -5.97 5.56 -11.20
N TYR A 210 -6.83 4.70 -10.63
CA TYR A 210 -7.64 3.78 -11.41
C TYR A 210 -8.76 4.50 -12.16
N LEU A 211 -9.57 5.31 -11.47
CA LEU A 211 -10.72 6.02 -12.07
C LEU A 211 -10.31 7.20 -12.96
N LYS A 212 -9.02 7.54 -13.05
CA LYS A 212 -8.50 8.52 -14.02
C LYS A 212 -8.10 7.90 -15.35
N ASN A 213 -7.93 6.58 -15.40
CA ASN A 213 -7.42 5.83 -16.55
C ASN A 213 -8.48 4.87 -17.15
N VAL A 214 -9.73 4.98 -16.70
CA VAL A 214 -10.91 4.28 -17.23
C VAL A 214 -11.87 5.32 -17.75
#